data_AF-A0A7V4PQ03-F1
#
_entry.id   AF-A0A7V4PQ03-F1
#
_cell.length_a   1.000
_cell.length_b   1.000
_cell.length_c   1.000
_cell.angle_alpha   90.00
_cell.angle_beta   90.00
_cell.angle_gamma   90.00
#
_symmetry.space_group_name_H-M   'P 1'
#
loop_
_entity.id
_entity.type
_entity.pdbx_description
1 polymer ?
#
loop_
_entity_poly.entity_id
_entity_poly.type
_entity_poly.pdbx_seq_one_letter_code
_entity_poly.pdbx_strand_id
1 'polypeptide(L)'
;MDRFRATVLGGFMVGSLLLLSGAALAAAGKERGTPRKRLQHAREIRHDRREIKNDRKEIRADRKELHRDLHELRKDRQELRKDIRSGTSKEEVARDRQEIRDDLKEIAADRKELQQDRQELRQDRRELRRDLKEATPGNY
;
A
#
# COMPACT_ATOMS: atom_id res chain seq x y z
N MET A 1 0.29 -14.70 32.83
CA MET A 1 0.82 -15.59 31.77
C MET A 1 0.88 -14.77 30.51
N ASP A 2 2.07 -14.25 30.25
CA ASP A 2 2.43 -13.27 29.22
C ASP A 2 2.22 -13.81 27.82
N ARG A 3 1.68 -12.97 26.92
CA ARG A 3 2.12 -12.80 25.51
C ARG A 3 1.74 -11.41 24.99
N PHE A 4 2.48 -10.38 25.40
CA PHE A 4 2.57 -9.13 24.63
C PHE A 4 3.28 -9.44 23.32
N ARG A 5 2.57 -9.35 22.19
CA ARG A 5 3.19 -9.39 20.86
C ARG A 5 3.52 -7.96 20.46
N ALA A 6 4.78 -7.59 20.68
CA ALA A 6 5.37 -6.37 20.13
C ALA A 6 5.59 -6.58 18.63
N THR A 7 4.77 -5.93 17.80
CA THR A 7 5.00 -5.85 16.37
C THR A 7 5.96 -4.70 16.08
N VAL A 8 7.12 -5.08 15.57
CA VAL A 8 8.27 -4.24 15.27
C VAL A 8 7.96 -3.27 14.12
N LEU A 9 8.18 -1.98 14.36
CA LEU A 9 8.25 -0.92 13.36
C LEU A 9 9.40 -1.21 12.37
N GLY A 10 9.06 -1.62 11.15
CA GLY A 10 10.00 -1.78 10.05
C GLY A 10 10.25 -0.46 9.35
N GLY A 11 11.15 0.36 9.89
CA GLY A 11 11.74 1.48 9.15
C GLY A 11 12.76 0.97 8.14
N PHE A 12 12.68 1.43 6.89
CA PHE A 12 13.77 1.29 5.92
C PHE A 12 14.19 2.66 5.39
N MET A 13 15.31 3.12 5.93
CA MET A 13 16.18 4.16 5.40
C MET A 13 17.05 3.56 4.28
N VAL A 14 17.04 4.16 3.10
CA VAL A 14 18.10 4.08 2.07
C VAL A 14 18.12 5.47 1.44
N GLY A 15 19.16 6.29 1.48
CA GLY A 15 20.58 6.03 1.30
C GLY A 15 21.06 7.09 0.30
N SER A 16 21.50 8.24 0.81
CA SER A 16 22.09 9.34 0.03
C SER A 16 23.32 8.86 -0.74
N LEU A 17 23.41 9.13 -2.04
CA LEU A 17 24.65 8.97 -2.81
C LEU A 17 24.98 10.23 -3.62
N LEU A 18 26.20 10.70 -3.37
CA LEU A 18 26.84 11.91 -3.86
C LEU A 18 27.17 11.90 -5.37
N LEU A 19 27.08 13.12 -5.91
CA LEU A 19 27.54 13.68 -7.18
C LEU A 19 28.80 13.05 -7.83
N LEU A 20 28.74 12.85 -9.14
CA LEU A 20 29.91 13.02 -10.03
C LEU A 20 29.53 13.84 -11.27
N SER A 21 30.28 14.91 -11.47
CA SER A 21 30.26 15.79 -12.64
C SER A 21 30.88 15.12 -13.86
N GLY A 22 30.29 15.38 -15.03
CA GLY A 22 30.85 14.98 -16.31
C GLY A 22 30.24 15.81 -17.43
N ALA A 23 30.94 16.88 -17.83
CA ALA A 23 30.62 17.63 -19.03
C ALA A 23 31.07 16.84 -20.26
N ALA A 24 30.15 16.58 -21.19
CA ALA A 24 30.48 16.08 -22.53
C ALA A 24 29.74 16.91 -23.58
N LEU A 25 30.54 17.49 -24.46
CA LEU A 25 30.21 18.41 -25.55
C LEU A 25 29.69 17.66 -26.79
N ALA A 26 28.79 18.30 -27.53
CA ALA A 26 28.45 18.11 -28.96
C ALA A 26 27.68 16.86 -29.41
N ALA A 27 26.44 17.05 -29.88
CA ALA A 27 26.12 17.11 -31.32
C ALA A 27 24.59 17.18 -31.51
N ALA A 28 24.15 18.14 -32.32
CA ALA A 28 22.76 18.26 -32.75
C ALA A 28 22.38 17.10 -33.68
N GLY A 29 21.83 16.04 -33.12
CA GLY A 29 21.17 14.95 -33.84
C GLY A 29 19.85 14.66 -33.16
N LYS A 30 18.75 14.70 -33.90
CA LYS A 30 17.39 14.40 -33.43
C LYS A 30 17.39 13.01 -32.78
N GLU A 31 17.50 12.96 -31.46
CA GLU A 31 17.82 11.75 -30.68
C GLU A 31 16.71 10.71 -30.76
N ARG A 32 16.79 9.82 -31.76
CA ARG A 32 16.19 8.49 -31.64
C ARG A 32 17.09 7.73 -30.67
N GLY A 33 16.68 7.64 -29.40
CA GLY A 33 17.46 7.01 -28.34
C GLY A 33 18.14 5.70 -28.76
N THR A 34 19.36 5.49 -28.27
CA THR A 34 20.17 4.31 -28.65
C THR A 34 19.42 3.00 -28.35
N PRO A 35 19.69 1.90 -29.10
CA PRO A 35 19.05 0.61 -28.85
C PRO A 35 19.13 0.15 -27.38
N ARG A 36 20.22 0.49 -26.68
CA ARG A 36 20.41 0.23 -25.25
C ARG A 36 19.40 0.98 -24.37
N LYS A 37 19.14 2.27 -24.62
CA LYS A 37 18.14 3.07 -23.88
C LYS A 37 16.72 2.50 -24.07
N ARG A 38 16.37 2.10 -25.30
CA ARG A 38 15.06 1.47 -25.58
C ARG A 38 14.85 0.14 -24.84
N LEU A 39 15.90 -0.68 -24.75
CA LEU A 39 15.84 -1.94 -24.00
C LEU A 39 15.72 -1.72 -22.49
N GLN A 40 16.33 -0.65 -21.95
CA GLN A 40 16.19 -0.25 -20.55
C GLN A 40 14.75 0.18 -20.25
N HIS A 41 14.19 1.11 -21.03
CA HIS A 41 12.79 1.55 -20.86
C HIS A 41 11.80 0.39 -20.96
N ALA A 42 12.01 -0.55 -21.89
CA ALA A 42 11.15 -1.72 -22.02
C ALA A 42 11.23 -2.69 -20.83
N ARG A 43 12.36 -2.71 -20.10
CA ARG A 43 12.53 -3.49 -18.87
C ARG A 43 11.84 -2.80 -17.69
N GLU A 44 12.02 -1.49 -17.56
CA GLU A 44 11.34 -0.65 -16.54
C GLU A 44 9.82 -0.76 -16.67
N ILE A 45 9.27 -0.50 -17.87
CA ILE A 45 7.83 -0.67 -18.15
C ILE A 45 7.30 -2.07 -17.80
N ARG A 46 8.12 -3.11 -17.97
CA ARG A 46 7.75 -4.49 -17.60
C ARG A 46 7.78 -4.67 -16.08
N HIS A 47 8.71 -4.03 -15.40
CA HIS A 47 8.83 -4.02 -13.95
C HIS A 47 7.61 -3.32 -13.32
N ASP A 48 7.30 -2.09 -13.72
CA ASP A 48 6.19 -1.32 -13.13
C ASP A 48 4.86 -2.04 -13.35
N ARG A 49 4.68 -2.70 -14.50
CA ARG A 49 3.49 -3.52 -14.76
C ARG A 49 3.36 -4.71 -13.80
N ARG A 50 4.48 -5.27 -13.34
CA ARG A 50 4.49 -6.36 -12.35
C ARG A 50 4.19 -5.82 -10.96
N GLU A 51 4.79 -4.70 -10.58
CA GLU A 51 4.52 -4.02 -9.30
C GLU A 51 3.05 -3.64 -9.20
N ILE A 52 2.52 -2.88 -10.18
CA ILE A 52 1.09 -2.52 -10.27
C ILE A 52 0.16 -3.74 -10.18
N LYS A 53 0.60 -4.91 -10.66
CA LYS A 53 -0.19 -6.15 -10.56
C LYS A 53 -0.16 -6.71 -9.14
N ASN A 54 1.00 -6.64 -8.47
CA ASN A 54 1.18 -7.07 -7.08
C ASN A 54 0.42 -6.13 -6.14
N ASP A 55 0.52 -4.81 -6.26
CA ASP A 55 -0.18 -3.86 -5.37
C ASP A 55 -1.70 -4.05 -5.50
N ARG A 56 -2.21 -4.30 -6.71
CA ARG A 56 -3.64 -4.64 -6.91
C ARG A 56 -4.06 -5.92 -6.19
N LYS A 57 -3.15 -6.89 -6.06
CA LYS A 57 -3.40 -8.16 -5.36
C LYS A 57 -3.39 -7.93 -3.85
N GLU A 58 -2.44 -7.15 -3.35
CA GLU A 58 -2.31 -6.75 -1.94
C GLU A 58 -3.54 -5.95 -1.50
N ILE A 59 -3.87 -4.85 -2.18
CA ILE A 59 -5.10 -4.06 -1.95
C ILE A 59 -6.37 -4.92 -1.95
N ARG A 60 -6.41 -6.02 -2.72
CA ARG A 60 -7.55 -6.94 -2.71
C ARG A 60 -7.55 -7.83 -1.47
N ALA A 61 -6.39 -8.29 -1.03
CA ALA A 61 -6.22 -9.04 0.20
C ALA A 61 -6.62 -8.17 1.41
N ASP A 62 -6.11 -6.94 1.50
CA ASP A 62 -6.38 -6.04 2.64
C ASP A 62 -7.86 -5.68 2.72
N ARG A 63 -8.52 -5.47 1.57
CA ARG A 63 -9.99 -5.31 1.53
C ARG A 63 -10.75 -6.51 2.08
N LYS A 64 -10.23 -7.72 1.86
CA LYS A 64 -10.86 -8.95 2.32
C LYS A 64 -10.65 -9.13 3.83
N GLU A 65 -9.48 -8.77 4.33
CA GLU A 65 -9.15 -8.72 5.75
C GLU A 65 -10.04 -7.71 6.47
N LEU A 66 -10.04 -6.44 6.03
CA LEU A 66 -10.92 -5.40 6.56
C LEU A 66 -12.40 -5.80 6.58
N HIS A 67 -12.85 -6.59 5.59
CA HIS A 67 -14.22 -7.10 5.57
C HIS A 67 -14.50 -8.14 6.66
N ARG A 68 -13.51 -9.00 6.97
CA ARG A 68 -13.59 -9.96 8.07
C ARG A 68 -13.60 -9.24 9.40
N ASP A 69 -12.74 -8.25 9.60
CA ASP A 69 -12.65 -7.50 10.86
C ASP A 69 -13.95 -6.76 11.14
N LEU A 70 -14.55 -6.16 10.11
CA LEU A 70 -15.89 -5.55 10.22
C LEU A 70 -17.00 -6.55 10.55
N HIS A 71 -16.86 -7.81 10.12
CA HIS A 71 -17.82 -8.87 10.44
C HIS A 71 -17.63 -9.40 11.87
N GLU A 72 -16.39 -9.52 12.33
CA GLU A 72 -16.04 -9.88 13.71
C GLU A 72 -16.52 -8.81 14.68
N LEU A 73 -16.19 -7.54 14.43
CA LEU A 73 -16.70 -6.39 15.18
C LEU A 73 -18.23 -6.38 15.29
N ARG A 74 -18.93 -6.82 14.23
CA ARG A 74 -20.41 -6.91 14.26
C ARG A 74 -20.88 -8.01 15.21
N LYS A 75 -20.19 -9.14 15.28
CA LYS A 75 -20.48 -10.23 16.23
C LYS A 75 -20.21 -9.78 17.66
N ASP A 76 -19.08 -9.12 17.92
CA ASP A 76 -18.71 -8.70 19.28
C ASP A 76 -19.72 -7.68 19.82
N ARG A 77 -20.19 -6.76 18.95
CA ARG A 77 -21.29 -5.85 19.29
C ARG A 77 -22.61 -6.57 19.54
N GLN A 78 -22.85 -7.71 18.91
CA GLN A 78 -24.05 -8.52 19.16
C GLN A 78 -23.93 -9.29 20.48
N GLU A 79 -22.74 -9.82 20.78
CA GLU A 79 -22.41 -10.51 22.03
C GLU A 79 -22.54 -9.56 23.22
N LEU A 80 -21.87 -8.39 23.16
CA LEU A 80 -22.00 -7.34 24.18
C LEU A 80 -23.47 -6.95 24.46
N ARG A 81 -24.32 -6.92 23.43
CA ARG A 81 -25.76 -6.65 23.61
C ARG A 81 -26.50 -7.78 24.33
N LYS A 82 -26.09 -9.03 24.11
CA LYS A 82 -26.61 -10.19 24.85
C LYS A 82 -26.13 -10.14 26.29
N ASP A 83 -24.85 -9.86 26.54
CA ASP A 83 -24.27 -9.81 27.89
C ASP A 83 -24.91 -8.74 28.76
N ILE A 84 -25.15 -7.56 28.18
CA ILE A 84 -25.90 -6.50 28.86
C ILE A 84 -27.33 -6.95 29.19
N ARG A 85 -27.96 -7.79 28.35
CA ARG A 85 -29.33 -8.27 28.56
C ARG A 85 -29.40 -9.42 29.57
N SER A 86 -28.42 -10.32 29.59
CA SER A 86 -28.33 -11.44 30.54
C SER A 86 -27.88 -11.00 31.94
N GLY A 87 -27.48 -9.73 32.10
CA GLY A 87 -27.02 -9.22 33.39
C GLY A 87 -25.60 -9.66 33.74
N THR A 88 -24.76 -9.88 32.71
CA THR A 88 -23.34 -10.16 32.87
C THR A 88 -22.64 -9.06 33.68
N SER A 89 -21.51 -9.39 34.33
CA SER A 89 -20.81 -8.47 35.22
C SER A 89 -20.40 -7.17 34.52
N LYS A 90 -20.36 -6.06 35.27
CA LYS A 90 -19.96 -4.74 34.72
C LYS A 90 -18.52 -4.77 34.22
N GLU A 91 -17.66 -5.54 34.86
CA GLU A 91 -16.26 -5.71 34.55
C GLU A 91 -16.08 -6.37 33.18
N GLU A 92 -16.89 -7.37 32.87
CA GLU A 92 -16.87 -8.08 31.58
C GLU A 92 -17.40 -7.20 30.45
N VAL A 93 -18.57 -6.57 30.64
CA VAL A 93 -19.11 -5.58 29.70
C VAL A 93 -18.12 -4.43 29.43
N ALA A 94 -17.32 -4.04 30.43
CA ALA A 94 -16.28 -3.03 30.26
C ALA A 94 -15.10 -3.52 29.43
N ARG A 95 -14.71 -4.80 29.56
CA ARG A 95 -13.68 -5.44 28.74
C ARG A 95 -14.12 -5.54 27.28
N ASP A 96 -15.32 -6.04 26.99
CA ASP A 96 -15.82 -6.15 25.61
C ASP A 96 -15.90 -4.78 24.93
N ARG A 97 -16.30 -3.74 25.69
CA ARG A 97 -16.30 -2.36 25.19
C ARG A 97 -14.90 -1.82 24.91
N GLN A 98 -13.88 -2.30 25.62
CA GLN A 98 -12.50 -1.94 25.37
C GLN A 98 -12.00 -2.65 24.11
N GLU A 99 -12.24 -3.94 23.97
CA GLU A 99 -11.88 -4.74 22.79
C GLU A 99 -12.50 -4.13 21.51
N ILE A 100 -13.81 -3.89 21.49
CA ILE A 100 -14.51 -3.21 20.39
C ILE A 100 -13.90 -1.84 20.05
N ARG A 101 -13.41 -1.11 21.06
CA ARG A 101 -12.76 0.20 20.82
C ARG A 101 -11.39 0.05 20.20
N ASP A 102 -10.67 -1.00 20.51
CA ASP A 102 -9.36 -1.27 19.95
C ASP A 102 -9.49 -1.80 18.52
N ASP A 103 -10.43 -2.72 18.25
CA ASP A 103 -10.77 -3.17 16.88
C ASP A 103 -11.14 -2.00 15.97
N LEU A 104 -11.93 -1.05 16.49
CA LEU A 104 -12.30 0.16 15.73
C LEU A 104 -11.10 1.04 15.37
N LYS A 105 -10.06 1.07 16.20
CA LYS A 105 -8.82 1.81 15.89
C LYS A 105 -8.01 1.08 14.82
N GLU A 106 -7.89 -0.24 14.93
CA GLU A 106 -7.18 -1.07 13.95
C GLU A 106 -7.85 -0.95 12.57
N ILE A 107 -9.17 -1.15 12.49
CA ILE A 107 -9.97 -0.95 11.27
C ILE A 107 -9.80 0.46 10.69
N ALA A 108 -9.65 1.48 11.54
CA ALA A 108 -9.41 2.85 11.07
C ALA A 108 -8.00 3.03 10.49
N ALA A 109 -6.99 2.38 11.07
CA ALA A 109 -5.63 2.34 10.55
C ALA A 109 -5.59 1.61 9.20
N ASP A 110 -6.16 0.42 9.09
CA ASP A 110 -6.19 -0.38 7.86
C ASP A 110 -6.88 0.37 6.71
N ARG A 111 -7.95 1.12 7.02
CA ARG A 111 -8.62 1.97 6.02
C ARG A 111 -7.72 3.08 5.51
N LYS A 112 -6.88 3.65 6.37
CA LYS A 112 -5.94 4.71 6.01
C LYS A 112 -4.80 4.15 5.16
N GLU A 113 -4.24 3.01 5.54
CA GLU A 113 -3.21 2.31 4.77
C GLU A 113 -3.75 1.93 3.38
N LEU A 114 -4.92 1.30 3.31
CA LEU A 114 -5.60 0.99 2.05
C LEU A 114 -5.88 2.23 1.18
N GLN A 115 -6.05 3.40 1.78
CA GLN A 115 -6.18 4.65 1.04
C GLN A 115 -4.83 5.11 0.46
N GLN A 116 -3.74 4.96 1.21
CA GLN A 116 -2.38 5.26 0.77
C GLN A 116 -1.97 4.33 -0.38
N ASP A 117 -2.17 3.02 -0.27
CA ASP A 117 -1.83 2.06 -1.34
C ASP A 117 -2.57 2.38 -2.64
N ARG A 118 -3.85 2.81 -2.52
CA ARG A 118 -4.64 3.23 -3.69
C ARG A 118 -4.12 4.52 -4.31
N GLN A 119 -3.51 5.39 -3.53
CA GLN A 119 -2.91 6.62 -4.02
C GLN A 119 -1.58 6.33 -4.72
N GLU A 120 -0.74 5.48 -4.14
CA GLU A 120 0.52 5.00 -4.72
C GLU A 120 0.26 4.28 -6.05
N LEU A 121 -0.66 3.30 -6.07
CA LEU A 121 -1.08 2.63 -7.29
C LEU A 121 -1.61 3.58 -8.38
N ARG A 122 -2.16 4.74 -8.00
CA ARG A 122 -2.57 5.78 -8.98
C ARG A 122 -1.37 6.55 -9.51
N GLN A 123 -0.35 6.78 -8.69
CA GLN A 123 0.92 7.41 -9.10
C GLN A 123 1.69 6.48 -10.04
N ASP A 124 1.88 5.21 -9.71
CA ASP A 124 2.61 4.25 -10.55
C ASP A 124 1.96 4.11 -11.93
N ARG A 125 0.62 4.10 -11.98
CA ARG A 125 -0.11 4.09 -13.26
C ARG A 125 0.10 5.37 -14.09
N ARG A 126 0.29 6.52 -13.44
CA ARG A 126 0.58 7.79 -14.14
C ARG A 126 2.00 7.77 -14.66
N GLU A 127 2.95 7.26 -13.89
CA GLU A 127 4.37 7.12 -14.27
C GLU A 127 4.51 6.16 -15.43
N LEU A 128 3.98 4.93 -15.31
CA LEU A 128 3.93 3.97 -16.41
C LEU A 128 3.31 4.57 -17.70
N ARG A 129 2.30 5.43 -17.57
CA ARG A 129 1.70 6.12 -18.74
C ARG A 129 2.65 7.14 -19.35
N ARG A 130 3.48 7.83 -18.57
CA ARG A 130 4.52 8.74 -19.07
C ARG A 130 5.62 7.92 -19.76
N ASP A 131 6.11 6.86 -19.13
CA ASP A 131 7.18 6.02 -19.68
C ASP A 131 6.76 5.39 -21.02
N LEU A 132 5.50 4.96 -21.12
CA LEU A 132 4.94 4.46 -22.37
C LEU A 132 4.91 5.54 -23.47
N LYS A 133 4.60 6.80 -23.14
CA LYS A 133 4.63 7.91 -24.12
C LYS A 133 6.05 8.22 -24.56
N GLU A 134 7.00 8.21 -23.63
CA GLU A 134 8.42 8.48 -23.90
C GLU A 134 9.07 7.36 -24.71
N ALA A 135 8.66 6.10 -24.48
CA ALA A 135 9.12 4.95 -25.24
C ALA A 135 8.56 4.92 -26.68
N THR A 136 7.45 5.61 -26.97
CA THR A 136 6.89 5.76 -28.32
C THR A 136 6.78 7.24 -28.73
N PRO A 137 7.90 7.91 -29.07
CA PRO A 137 7.85 9.30 -29.52
C PRO A 137 7.27 9.36 -30.94
N GLY A 138 5.98 9.69 -31.05
CA GLY A 138 5.32 10.13 -32.29
C GLY A 138 4.78 9.02 -33.19
N ASN A 139 3.48 8.72 -33.05
CA ASN A 139 2.61 8.42 -34.19
C ASN A 139 1.52 9.51 -34.17
N TYR A 140 1.82 10.64 -34.81
CA TYR A 140 0.82 11.59 -35.30
C TYR A 140 0.97 11.65 -36.81
#